data_AF-A0A945HE10-F1
#
_entry.id   AF-A0A945HE10-F1
#
_cell.length_a   1.000
_cell.length_b   1.000
_cell.length_c   1.000
_cell.angle_alpha   90.00
_cell.angle_beta   90.00
_cell.angle_gamma   90.00
#
_symmetry.space_group_name_H-M   'P 1'
#
loop_
_entity.id
_entity.type
_entity.pdbx_description
1 polymer ?
#
loop_
_entity_poly.entity_id
_entity_poly.type
_entity_poly.pdbx_seq_one_letter_code
_entity_poly.pdbx_strand_id
1 'polypeptide(L)'
;METKIKYSLKVIKKNKEVSTIKTWKKRRFFDFIQRTKNSEVEKYSICVTYGRLTNNFDKITLFKNEGKYKTKKDFLHALKCFSEKDLWNNAT
;
A
#
# COMPACT_ATOMS: atom_id res chain seq x y z
N MET A 1 0.62 16.47 14.82
CA MET A 1 1.59 15.84 13.89
C MET A 1 0.79 15.24 12.73
N GLU A 2 0.89 15.81 11.53
CA GLU A 2 0.29 15.20 10.35
C GLU A 2 0.99 13.88 10.06
N THR A 3 0.24 12.79 10.18
CA THR A 3 0.79 11.48 9.88
C THR A 3 0.68 11.26 8.38
N LYS A 4 1.80 11.43 7.67
CA LYS A 4 1.84 11.21 6.23
C LYS A 4 1.50 9.74 5.96
N ILE A 5 0.68 9.47 4.94
CA ILE A 5 0.37 8.10 4.56
C ILE A 5 1.56 7.48 3.85
N LYS A 6 1.99 6.30 4.30
CA LYS A 6 3.06 5.54 3.68
C LYS A 6 2.49 4.36 2.93
N TYR A 7 2.80 4.29 1.64
CA TYR A 7 2.43 3.18 0.77
C TYR A 7 3.64 2.26 0.58
N SER A 8 3.44 0.95 0.70
CA SER A 8 4.43 -0.09 0.43
C SER A 8 3.83 -1.15 -0.48
N LEU A 9 4.44 -1.39 -1.63
CA LEU A 9 4.04 -2.42 -2.59
C LEU A 9 5.18 -3.40 -2.76
N LYS A 10 4.81 -4.67 -2.86
CA LYS A 10 5.70 -5.78 -3.21
C LYS A 10 5.11 -6.53 -4.38
N VAL A 11 5.93 -6.79 -5.39
CA VAL A 11 5.58 -7.67 -6.51
C VAL A 11 6.31 -8.98 -6.32
N ILE A 12 5.55 -10.08 -6.37
CA ILE A 12 6.07 -11.44 -6.22
C ILE A 12 6.00 -12.12 -7.59
N LYS A 13 7.15 -12.64 -8.03
CA LYS A 13 7.28 -13.49 -9.23
C LYS A 13 8.09 -14.73 -8.87
N LYS A 14 7.68 -15.92 -9.32
CA LYS A 14 8.37 -17.19 -9.02
C LYS A 14 8.61 -17.37 -7.52
N ASN A 15 7.63 -17.02 -6.69
CA ASN A 15 7.70 -17.02 -5.23
C ASN A 15 8.81 -16.15 -4.61
N LYS A 16 9.43 -15.25 -5.38
CA LYS A 16 10.46 -14.30 -4.94
C LYS A 16 9.93 -12.87 -5.02
N GLU A 17 10.25 -12.05 -4.03
CA GLU A 17 9.99 -10.61 -4.07
C GLU A 17 10.94 -9.97 -5.09
N VAL A 18 10.42 -9.57 -6.24
CA VAL A 18 11.23 -9.03 -7.34
C VAL A 18 11.27 -7.51 -7.36
N SER A 19 10.33 -6.86 -6.68
CA SER A 19 10.26 -5.41 -6.65
C SER A 19 9.51 -4.91 -5.43
N THR A 20 10.06 -3.88 -4.83
CA THR A 20 9.50 -3.23 -3.65
C THR A 20 9.52 -1.73 -3.87
N ILE A 21 8.37 -1.08 -3.73
CA ILE A 21 8.28 0.38 -3.73
C ILE A 21 7.70 0.84 -2.40
N LYS A 22 8.40 1.77 -1.74
CA LYS A 22 7.95 2.44 -0.53
C LYS A 22 7.93 3.93 -0.79
N THR A 23 6.77 4.55 -0.70
CA THR A 23 6.60 5.96 -1.07
C THR A 23 5.45 6.58 -0.30
N TRP A 24 5.52 7.89 -0.11
CA TRP A 24 4.42 8.71 0.41
C TRP A 24 3.55 9.27 -0.74
N LYS A 25 4.02 9.12 -1.99
CA LYS A 25 3.36 9.63 -3.20
C LYS A 25 2.55 8.52 -3.88
N LYS A 26 1.22 8.63 -3.82
CA LYS A 26 0.27 7.71 -4.48
C LYS A 26 0.51 7.56 -5.99
N ARG A 27 0.86 8.65 -6.69
CA ARG A 27 1.13 8.65 -8.14
C ARG A 27 2.23 7.68 -8.55
N ARG A 28 3.34 7.62 -7.79
CA ARG A 28 4.45 6.68 -8.05
C ARG A 28 4.02 5.22 -8.00
N PHE A 29 2.99 4.90 -7.22
CA PHE A 29 2.41 3.57 -7.14
C PHE A 29 1.68 3.18 -8.43
N PHE A 30 0.83 4.09 -8.94
CA PHE A 30 0.11 3.86 -10.19
C PHE A 30 1.08 3.71 -11.36
N ASP A 31 2.07 4.59 -11.47
CA ASP A 31 3.06 4.56 -12.55
C ASP A 31 3.85 3.24 -12.55
N PHE A 32 4.28 2.79 -11.37
CA PHE A 32 5.01 1.53 -11.22
C PHE A 32 4.18 0.33 -11.70
N ILE A 33 2.91 0.29 -11.33
CA ILE A 33 2.02 -0.82 -11.68
C ILE A 33 1.62 -0.79 -13.14
N GLN A 34 1.40 0.38 -13.71
CA GLN A 34 1.17 0.52 -15.14
C GLN A 34 2.34 -0.05 -15.95
N ARG A 35 3.58 0.20 -15.53
CA ARG A 35 4.80 -0.33 -16.15
C ARG A 35 5.05 -1.82 -15.91
N THR A 36 4.46 -2.40 -14.88
CA THR A 36 4.65 -3.82 -14.55
C THR A 36 3.90 -4.68 -15.57
N LYS A 37 4.63 -5.50 -16.32
CA LYS A 37 4.06 -6.48 -17.26
C LYS A 37 3.41 -7.64 -16.49
N ASN A 38 2.13 -7.90 -16.78
CA ASN A 38 1.31 -8.90 -16.07
C ASN A 38 1.78 -10.34 -16.27
N SER A 39 2.43 -10.66 -17.39
CA SER A 39 2.74 -12.03 -17.84
C SER A 39 3.64 -12.82 -16.89
N GLU A 40 4.25 -12.18 -15.89
CA GLU A 40 5.18 -12.82 -14.96
C GLU A 40 4.82 -12.63 -13.49
N VAL A 41 3.76 -11.88 -13.17
CA VAL A 41 3.42 -11.54 -11.79
C VAL A 41 2.46 -12.59 -11.20
N GLU A 42 2.87 -13.18 -10.09
CA GLU A 42 2.02 -14.13 -9.35
C GLU A 42 1.10 -13.42 -8.37
N LYS A 43 1.66 -12.46 -7.62
CA LYS A 43 0.94 -11.72 -6.59
C LYS A 43 1.48 -10.30 -6.42
N TYR A 44 0.58 -9.39 -6.11
CA TYR A 44 0.85 -8.03 -5.65
C TYR A 44 0.49 -7.94 -4.17
N SER A 45 1.39 -7.45 -3.33
CA SER A 45 1.09 -7.16 -1.92
C SER A 45 1.12 -5.66 -1.69
N ILE A 46 0.07 -5.13 -1.09
CA ILE A 46 -0.02 -3.74 -0.68
C ILE A 46 -0.01 -3.65 0.84
N CYS A 47 0.61 -2.59 1.35
CA CYS A 47 0.50 -2.15 2.73
C CYS A 47 0.40 -0.61 2.72
N VAL A 48 -0.66 -0.08 3.31
CA VAL A 48 -0.89 1.36 3.47
C VAL A 48 -0.88 1.65 4.95
N THR A 49 0.09 2.42 5.41
CA THR A 49 0.22 2.84 6.82
C THR A 49 -0.30 4.27 6.95
N TYR A 50 -1.35 4.43 7.75
CA TYR A 50 -2.03 5.70 8.02
C TYR A 50 -1.40 6.44 9.19
N GLY A 51 -0.80 5.69 10.12
CA GLY A 51 -0.07 6.29 11.20
C GLY A 51 0.42 5.34 12.26
N ARG A 52 0.84 5.91 13.37
CA ARG A 52 1.40 5.19 14.51
C ARG A 52 0.86 5.76 15.81
N LEU A 53 0.53 4.88 16.75
CA LEU A 53 0.21 5.21 18.12
C LEU A 53 1.27 4.59 19.02
N THR A 54 1.85 5.38 19.92
CA THR A 54 2.72 4.86 20.97
C THR A 54 1.87 4.68 22.22
N ASN A 55 1.88 3.48 22.80
CA ASN A 55 1.18 3.22 24.05
C ASN A 55 2.04 3.62 25.27
N ASN A 56 1.47 3.52 26.48
CA ASN A 56 2.15 3.87 27.73
C ASN A 56 3.33 2.93 28.10
N PHE A 57 3.62 1.91 27.28
CA PHE A 57 4.74 0.99 27.42
C PHE A 57 5.77 1.17 26.29
N ASP A 58 5.78 2.33 25.62
CA ASP A 58 6.61 2.66 24.46
C ASP A 58 6.48 1.71 23.26
N LYS A 59 5.43 0.88 23.22
CA LYS A 59 5.15 0.03 22.06
C LYS A 59 4.46 0.85 20.98
N ILE A 60 5.00 0.76 19.76
CA ILE A 60 4.49 1.42 18.57
C ILE A 60 3.49 0.50 17.87
N THR A 61 2.22 0.89 17.86
CA THR A 61 1.17 0.25 17.05
C THR A 61 0.99 1.02 15.75
N LEU A 62 1.12 0.35 14.61
CA LEU A 62 0.90 0.96 13.30
C LEU A 62 -0.55 0.77 12.85
N PHE A 63 -1.23 1.86 12.50
CA PHE A 63 -2.50 1.80 11.79
C PHE A 63 -2.21 1.53 10.32
N LYS A 64 -2.49 0.30 9.86
CA LYS A 64 -2.23 -0.11 8.49
C LYS A 64 -3.34 -0.98 7.92
N ASN A 65 -3.54 -0.89 6.61
CA ASN A 65 -4.29 -1.84 5.81
C ASN A 65 -3.31 -2.62 4.94
N GLU A 66 -3.45 -3.94 4.89
CA GLU A 66 -2.58 -4.80 4.08
C GLU A 66 -3.38 -5.86 3.33
N GLY A 67 -2.91 -6.21 2.13
CA GLY A 67 -3.61 -7.13 1.25
C GLY A 67 -2.67 -7.79 0.25
N LYS A 68 -3.09 -8.96 -0.26
CA LYS A 68 -2.39 -9.72 -1.31
C LYS A 68 -3.38 -10.04 -2.42
N TYR A 69 -3.02 -9.72 -3.65
CA TYR A 69 -3.91 -9.78 -4.81
C TYR A 69 -3.21 -10.50 -5.95
N LYS A 70 -3.91 -11.40 -6.64
CA LYS A 70 -3.38 -12.13 -7.80
C LYS A 70 -3.42 -11.28 -9.07
N THR A 71 -4.45 -10.45 -9.21
CA THR A 71 -4.64 -9.63 -10.39
C THR A 71 -4.28 -8.17 -10.14
N LYS A 72 -3.80 -7.50 -11.20
CA LYS A 72 -3.56 -6.05 -11.20
C LYS A 72 -4.85 -5.25 -10.98
N LYS A 73 -6.01 -5.76 -11.44
CA LYS A 73 -7.32 -5.12 -11.26
C LYS A 73 -7.71 -5.08 -9.78
N ASP A 74 -7.67 -6.22 -9.11
CA ASP A 74 -8.03 -6.31 -7.68
C ASP A 74 -7.07 -5.49 -6.83
N PHE A 75 -5.78 -5.52 -7.18
CA PHE A 75 -4.79 -4.67 -6.54
C PHE A 75 -5.16 -3.17 -6.66
N LEU A 76 -5.49 -2.70 -7.86
CA LEU A 76 -5.78 -1.28 -8.10
C LEU A 76 -7.06 -0.86 -7.38
N HIS A 77 -8.05 -1.74 -7.35
CA HIS A 77 -9.27 -1.54 -6.59
C HIS A 77 -8.98 -1.40 -5.09
N ALA A 78 -8.19 -2.32 -4.52
CA ALA A 78 -7.79 -2.25 -3.12
C ALA A 78 -6.95 -1.01 -2.80
N LEU A 79 -6.02 -0.61 -3.67
CA LEU A 79 -5.26 0.64 -3.53
C LEU A 79 -6.19 1.84 -3.47
N LYS A 80 -7.23 1.88 -4.32
CA LYS A 80 -8.24 2.94 -4.32
C LYS A 80 -8.99 2.97 -2.98
N CYS A 81 -9.56 1.84 -2.54
CA CYS A 81 -10.28 1.74 -1.28
C CYS A 81 -9.41 2.09 -0.06
N PHE A 82 -8.17 1.60 -0.02
CA PHE A 82 -7.24 1.90 1.08
C PHE A 82 -6.81 3.37 1.10
N SER A 83 -6.84 4.06 -0.05
CA SER A 83 -6.54 5.49 -0.13
C SER A 83 -7.77 6.37 0.12
N GLU A 84 -8.99 5.87 -0.05
CA GLU A 84 -10.23 6.64 0.16
C GLU A 84 -10.53 6.89 1.64
N LYS A 85 -9.87 6.17 2.57
CA LYS A 85 -9.90 6.53 3.99
C LYS A 85 -9.35 7.94 4.28
N ASP A 86 -8.68 8.60 3.33
CA ASP A 86 -8.35 10.03 3.43
C ASP A 86 -9.57 10.97 3.45
N LEU A 87 -10.74 10.53 2.96
CA LEU A 87 -11.93 11.39 2.85
C LEU A 87 -12.65 11.58 4.18
N TRP A 88 -12.58 10.62 5.11
CA TRP A 88 -13.24 10.76 6.42
C TRP A 88 -12.56 11.77 7.35
N ASN A 89 -11.34 12.21 7.04
CA ASN A 89 -10.64 13.28 7.76
C ASN A 89 -10.76 14.66 7.09
N ASN A 90 -11.44 14.76 5.94
CA ASN A 90 -11.62 16.02 5.19
C ASN A 90 -13.10 16.36 4.94
N ALA A 91 -14.03 15.65 5.59
CA ALA A 91 -15.45 15.99 5.63
C ALA A 91 -15.77 16.72 6.94
N THR A 92 -15.26 17.93 7.07
CA THR A 92 -15.71 18.95 8.04
C THR A 92 -16.07 20.19 7.27
#